data_AF-A0A7W1JMN3-F1
#
_entry.id   AF-A0A7W1JMN3-F1
#
_cell.length_a   1.000
_cell.length_b   1.000
_cell.length_c   1.000
_cell.angle_alpha   90.00
_cell.angle_beta   90.00
_cell.angle_gamma   90.00
#
_symmetry.space_group_name_H-M   'P 1'
#
loop_
_entity.id
_entity.type
_entity.pdbx_description
1 polymer ?
#
loop_
_entity_poly.entity_id
_entity_poly.type
_entity_poly.pdbx_seq_one_letter_code
_entity_poly.pdbx_strand_id
1 'polypeptide(L)'
;MAFTPEELVGGLGISIVMALATAAWVITIVYWMLEGEIDSIKGAIVIAVALSLLPLGIWPPFPWLTALVLLCMIVGFLFVPFARSVYGSQMHRMIDTDELEKAYAAFGRDPGNVGARFEIARVLQKNGLFAQAIAIGDGAEKSLSTAIDPETNSSTRDRFYREITLLQRWKDDTPDRLSKAIACPRCKKANEAGAIACAGCEAPFLLDLARGSFGTERITGRLVIAWVVICLMVLSFSFAAFTMKGVAMTAAILLSLASGGLALAAVFRGIKAV
;
A
#
# COMPACT_ATOMS: atom_id res chain seq x y z
N MET A 1 -28.95 -41.61 9.82
CA MET A 1 -29.75 -40.37 9.91
C MET A 1 -30.27 -40.08 8.52
N ALA A 2 -31.59 -40.07 8.33
CA ALA A 2 -32.19 -39.63 7.07
C ALA A 2 -32.22 -38.10 7.09
N PHE A 3 -31.56 -37.44 6.15
CA PHE A 3 -31.66 -35.99 5.97
C PHE A 3 -33.08 -35.65 5.52
N THR A 4 -33.66 -34.61 6.11
CA THR A 4 -34.92 -34.08 5.58
C THR A 4 -34.64 -33.39 4.23
N PRO A 5 -35.59 -33.41 3.28
CA PRO A 5 -35.40 -32.74 1.99
C PRO A 5 -35.11 -31.24 2.12
N GLU A 6 -35.60 -30.58 3.18
CA GLU A 6 -35.31 -29.18 3.49
C GLU A 6 -33.85 -28.96 3.89
N GLU A 7 -33.27 -29.85 4.71
CA GLU A 7 -31.83 -29.81 5.05
C GLU A 7 -30.94 -30.07 3.84
N LEU A 8 -31.37 -30.94 2.92
CA LEU A 8 -30.63 -31.24 1.71
C LEU A 8 -30.58 -30.03 0.77
N VAL A 9 -31.71 -29.35 0.56
CA VAL A 9 -31.82 -28.16 -0.29
C VAL A 9 -31.05 -26.98 0.31
N GLY A 10 -31.18 -26.74 1.62
CA GLY A 10 -30.45 -25.69 2.33
C GLY A 10 -28.93 -25.89 2.31
N GLY A 11 -28.48 -27.13 2.58
CA GLY A 11 -27.07 -27.50 2.55
C GLY A 11 -26.44 -27.38 1.16
N LEU A 12 -27.17 -27.78 0.11
CA LEU A 12 -26.74 -27.60 -1.29
C LEU A 12 -26.58 -26.13 -1.64
N GLY A 13 -27.54 -25.29 -1.30
CA GLY A 13 -27.49 -23.85 -1.59
C GLY A 13 -26.25 -23.18 -0.97
N ILE A 14 -25.99 -23.43 0.31
CA ILE A 14 -24.84 -22.84 1.01
C ILE A 14 -23.52 -23.36 0.45
N SER A 15 -23.44 -24.66 0.13
CA SER A 15 -22.25 -25.27 -0.47
C SER A 15 -21.90 -24.66 -1.82
N ILE A 16 -22.90 -24.41 -2.67
CA ILE A 16 -22.72 -23.75 -3.97
C ILE A 16 -22.20 -22.32 -3.77
N VAL A 17 -22.81 -21.54 -2.87
CA VAL A 17 -22.39 -20.17 -2.59
C VAL A 17 -20.94 -20.12 -2.08
N MET A 18 -20.56 -21.01 -1.17
CA MET A 18 -19.18 -21.08 -0.69
C MET A 18 -18.19 -21.50 -1.76
N ALA A 19 -18.55 -22.45 -2.64
CA ALA A 19 -17.70 -22.86 -3.75
C ALA A 19 -17.47 -21.70 -4.73
N LEU A 20 -18.51 -20.94 -5.06
CA LEU A 20 -18.40 -19.76 -5.92
C LEU A 20 -17.56 -18.66 -5.27
N ALA A 21 -17.77 -18.37 -3.98
CA ALA A 21 -16.98 -17.38 -3.25
C ALA A 21 -15.49 -17.78 -3.19
N THR A 22 -15.20 -19.05 -2.92
CA THR A 22 -13.83 -19.59 -2.88
C THR A 22 -13.19 -19.52 -4.26
N ALA A 23 -13.92 -19.89 -5.33
CA ALA A 23 -13.41 -19.80 -6.69
C ALA A 23 -13.09 -18.36 -7.10
N ALA A 24 -13.98 -17.40 -6.80
CA ALA A 24 -13.74 -15.98 -7.05
C ALA A 24 -12.51 -15.47 -6.27
N TRP A 25 -12.33 -15.93 -5.03
CA TRP A 25 -11.16 -15.61 -4.22
C TRP A 25 -9.87 -16.16 -4.82
N VAL A 26 -9.84 -17.44 -5.19
CA VAL A 26 -8.68 -18.09 -5.81
C VAL A 26 -8.30 -17.38 -7.12
N ILE A 27 -9.26 -17.06 -7.98
CA ILE A 27 -9.02 -16.32 -9.23
C ILE A 27 -8.38 -14.96 -8.93
N THR A 28 -8.88 -14.25 -7.91
CA THR A 28 -8.34 -12.94 -7.51
C THR A 28 -6.89 -13.05 -7.04
N ILE A 29 -6.56 -14.05 -6.22
CA ILE A 29 -5.19 -14.28 -5.75
C ILE A 29 -4.26 -14.66 -6.91
N VAL A 30 -4.73 -15.50 -7.85
CA VAL A 30 -3.96 -15.84 -9.06
C VAL A 30 -3.67 -14.59 -9.89
N TYR A 31 -4.65 -13.71 -10.06
CA TYR A 31 -4.46 -12.45 -10.77
C TYR A 31 -3.39 -11.57 -10.09
N TRP A 32 -3.43 -11.44 -8.75
CA TRP A 32 -2.40 -10.73 -7.98
C TRP A 32 -1.01 -11.37 -8.06
N MET A 33 -0.94 -12.69 -8.20
CA MET A 33 0.34 -13.39 -8.46
C MET A 33 0.88 -13.07 -9.86
N LEU A 34 0.01 -13.00 -10.88
CA LEU A 34 0.40 -12.67 -12.26
C LEU A 34 0.87 -11.22 -12.39
N GLU A 35 0.26 -10.30 -11.66
CA GLU A 35 0.68 -8.88 -11.58
C GLU A 35 1.96 -8.67 -10.76
N GLY A 36 2.47 -9.72 -10.09
CA GLY A 36 3.65 -9.65 -9.23
C GLY A 36 3.40 -8.93 -7.89
N GLU A 37 2.15 -8.61 -7.55
CA GLU A 37 1.80 -7.97 -6.28
C GLU A 37 2.04 -8.89 -5.07
N ILE A 38 1.84 -10.19 -5.27
CA ILE A 38 2.04 -11.21 -4.24
C ILE A 38 3.04 -12.24 -4.74
N ASP A 39 4.08 -12.46 -3.95
CA ASP A 39 5.04 -13.54 -4.16
C ASP A 39 4.34 -14.90 -4.32
N SER A 40 4.77 -15.69 -5.30
CA SER A 40 4.09 -16.92 -5.70
C SER A 40 3.92 -17.93 -4.56
N ILE A 41 4.89 -18.00 -3.63
CA ILE A 41 4.82 -18.91 -2.48
C ILE A 41 3.71 -18.45 -1.52
N LYS A 42 3.64 -17.14 -1.26
CA LYS A 42 2.58 -16.57 -0.40
C LYS A 42 1.21 -16.77 -1.01
N GLY A 43 1.07 -16.52 -2.32
CA GLY A 43 -0.19 -16.75 -3.03
C GLY A 43 -0.64 -18.21 -2.97
N ALA A 44 0.29 -19.15 -3.15
CA ALA A 44 0.01 -20.59 -3.02
C ALA A 44 -0.49 -20.96 -1.61
N ILE A 45 0.12 -20.41 -0.55
CA ILE A 45 -0.33 -20.62 0.84
C ILE A 45 -1.76 -20.09 1.04
N VAL A 46 -2.06 -18.90 0.53
CA VAL A 46 -3.40 -18.30 0.64
C VAL A 46 -4.45 -19.17 -0.07
N ILE A 47 -4.13 -19.67 -1.27
CA ILE A 47 -5.01 -20.58 -2.02
C ILE A 47 -5.22 -21.89 -1.24
N ALA A 48 -4.16 -22.48 -0.70
CA ALA A 48 -4.26 -23.70 0.08
C ALA A 48 -5.16 -23.51 1.32
N VAL A 49 -5.01 -22.40 2.03
CA VAL A 49 -5.86 -22.05 3.18
C VAL A 49 -7.31 -21.83 2.75
N ALA A 50 -7.56 -21.10 1.65
CA ALA A 50 -8.90 -20.87 1.13
C ALA A 50 -9.60 -22.19 0.75
N LEU A 51 -8.89 -23.09 0.07
CA LEU A 51 -9.40 -24.41 -0.28
C LEU A 51 -9.66 -25.29 0.95
N SER A 52 -8.82 -25.19 1.99
CA SER A 52 -9.00 -25.95 3.23
C SER A 52 -10.24 -25.54 4.04
N LEU A 53 -10.75 -24.32 3.85
CA LEU A 53 -11.98 -23.85 4.47
C LEU A 53 -13.25 -24.42 3.82
N LEU A 54 -13.17 -24.84 2.56
CA LEU A 54 -14.30 -25.38 1.80
C LEU A 54 -14.90 -26.65 2.44
N PRO A 55 -14.13 -27.72 2.75
CA PRO A 55 -14.68 -28.90 3.42
C PRO A 55 -15.24 -28.58 4.80
N LEU A 56 -14.65 -27.60 5.50
CA LEU A 56 -15.11 -27.16 6.82
C LEU A 56 -16.48 -26.45 6.75
N GLY A 57 -16.73 -25.73 5.65
CA GLY A 57 -18.03 -25.11 5.39
C GLY A 57 -19.10 -26.13 4.98
N ILE A 58 -18.73 -27.12 4.15
CA ILE A 58 -19.66 -28.14 3.61
C ILE A 58 -20.04 -29.18 4.67
N TRP A 59 -19.07 -29.63 5.48
CA TRP A 59 -19.28 -30.59 6.57
C TRP A 59 -18.91 -29.99 7.91
N PRO A 60 -19.68 -29.01 8.40
CA PRO A 60 -19.34 -28.33 9.64
C PRO A 60 -19.56 -29.25 10.85
N PRO A 61 -18.67 -29.23 11.86
CA PRO A 61 -18.96 -29.84 13.16
C PRO A 61 -20.20 -29.25 13.82
N PHE A 62 -20.36 -27.94 13.65
CA PHE A 62 -21.36 -27.14 14.33
C PHE A 62 -22.03 -26.20 13.32
N PRO A 63 -23.36 -26.03 13.34
CA PRO A 63 -24.08 -25.22 12.35
C PRO A 63 -23.59 -23.76 12.24
N TRP A 64 -23.15 -23.16 13.34
CA TRP A 64 -22.65 -21.78 13.36
C TRP A 64 -21.29 -21.61 12.64
N LEU A 65 -20.54 -22.70 12.45
CA LEU A 65 -19.20 -22.67 11.88
C LEU A 65 -19.22 -22.38 10.37
N THR A 66 -20.24 -22.89 9.67
CA THR A 66 -20.49 -22.56 8.27
C THR A 66 -20.73 -21.06 8.08
N ALA A 67 -21.53 -20.44 8.96
CA ALA A 67 -21.78 -19.00 8.91
C ALA A 67 -20.49 -18.19 9.14
N LEU A 68 -19.61 -18.66 10.03
CA LEU A 68 -18.34 -18.00 10.33
C LEU A 68 -17.34 -18.12 9.16
N VAL A 69 -17.23 -19.31 8.55
CA VAL A 69 -16.40 -19.51 7.34
C VAL A 69 -16.89 -18.63 6.19
N LEU A 70 -18.20 -18.60 5.95
CA LEU A 70 -18.80 -17.74 4.93
C LEU A 70 -18.51 -16.26 5.20
N LEU A 71 -18.64 -15.82 6.45
CA LEU A 71 -18.29 -14.44 6.85
C LEU A 71 -16.81 -14.12 6.56
N CYS A 72 -15.88 -15.02 6.90
CA CYS A 72 -14.46 -14.83 6.60
C CYS A 72 -14.19 -14.68 5.08
N MET A 73 -14.89 -15.44 4.24
CA MET A 73 -14.78 -15.35 2.78
C MET A 73 -15.35 -14.03 2.26
N ILE A 74 -16.53 -13.62 2.74
CA ILE A 74 -17.16 -12.34 2.36
C ILE A 74 -16.28 -11.17 2.77
N VAL A 75 -15.77 -11.17 4.00
CA VAL A 75 -14.86 -10.12 4.50
C VAL A 75 -13.62 -10.06 3.62
N GLY A 76 -13.01 -11.21 3.28
CA GLY A 76 -11.91 -11.28 2.32
C GLY A 76 -12.27 -10.61 0.99
N PHE A 77 -13.41 -10.98 0.40
CA PHE A 77 -13.87 -10.41 -0.87
C PHE A 77 -14.08 -8.89 -0.81
N LEU A 78 -14.66 -8.37 0.27
CA LEU A 78 -14.84 -6.94 0.50
C LEU A 78 -13.52 -6.19 0.67
N PHE A 79 -12.45 -6.86 1.08
CA PHE A 79 -11.12 -6.26 1.14
C PHE A 79 -10.47 -6.04 -0.23
N VAL A 80 -10.90 -6.73 -1.29
CA VAL A 80 -10.35 -6.57 -2.65
C VAL A 80 -10.57 -5.18 -3.24
N PRO A 81 -11.79 -4.61 -3.26
CA PRO A 81 -11.98 -3.25 -3.75
C PRO A 81 -11.23 -2.23 -2.91
N PHE A 82 -11.08 -2.48 -1.59
CA PHE A 82 -10.26 -1.63 -0.73
C PHE A 82 -8.78 -1.69 -1.13
N ALA A 83 -8.23 -2.89 -1.32
CA ALA A 83 -6.86 -3.06 -1.83
C ALA A 83 -6.68 -2.35 -3.18
N ARG A 84 -7.61 -2.56 -4.13
CA ARG A 84 -7.59 -1.92 -5.46
C ARG A 84 -7.66 -0.40 -5.40
N SER A 85 -8.47 0.17 -4.49
CA SER A 85 -8.55 1.63 -4.32
C SER A 85 -7.21 2.23 -3.89
N VAL A 86 -6.45 1.49 -3.07
CA VAL A 86 -5.10 1.87 -2.68
C VAL A 86 -4.13 1.72 -3.85
N TYR A 87 -4.27 0.67 -4.68
CA TYR A 87 -3.44 0.46 -5.87
C TYR A 87 -3.69 1.43 -7.02
N GLY A 88 -4.91 1.91 -7.24
CA GLY A 88 -5.21 2.88 -8.29
C GLY A 88 -4.38 4.17 -8.16
N SER A 89 -3.98 4.52 -6.93
CA SER A 89 -3.06 5.63 -6.68
C SER A 89 -1.62 5.35 -7.12
N GLN A 90 -1.22 4.09 -7.28
CA GLN A 90 0.14 3.70 -7.68
C GLN A 90 0.39 3.86 -9.18
N MET A 91 -0.59 3.56 -10.03
CA MET A 91 -0.40 3.65 -11.48
C MET A 91 -0.19 5.11 -11.91
N HIS A 92 -0.87 6.06 -11.26
CA HIS A 92 -0.59 7.49 -11.44
C HIS A 92 0.81 7.88 -10.93
N ARG A 93 1.29 7.25 -9.86
CA ARG A 93 2.63 7.53 -9.29
C ARG A 93 3.78 6.95 -10.09
N MET A 94 3.59 5.82 -10.80
CA MET A 94 4.60 5.29 -11.72
C MET A 94 4.88 6.27 -12.87
N ILE A 95 3.82 6.89 -13.40
CA ILE A 95 3.92 7.94 -14.42
C ILE A 95 4.69 9.14 -13.86
N ASP A 96 4.42 9.52 -12.60
CA ASP A 96 5.15 10.60 -11.94
C ASP A 96 6.64 10.25 -11.67
N THR A 97 7.00 8.98 -11.41
CA THR A 97 8.41 8.59 -11.25
C THR A 97 9.21 8.70 -12.54
N ASP A 98 8.64 8.35 -13.69
CA ASP A 98 9.32 8.52 -14.98
C ASP A 98 9.54 10.00 -15.32
N GLU A 99 8.55 10.85 -14.99
CA GLU A 99 8.65 12.31 -15.12
C GLU A 99 9.76 12.86 -14.20
N LEU A 100 9.82 12.37 -12.95
CA LEU A 100 10.87 12.73 -11.99
C LEU A 100 12.26 12.30 -12.47
N GLU A 101 12.41 11.09 -13.01
CA GLU A 101 13.68 10.58 -13.55
C GLU A 101 14.19 11.41 -14.71
N LYS A 102 13.30 11.79 -15.63
CA LYS A 102 13.64 12.69 -16.74
C LYS A 102 14.06 14.06 -16.23
N ALA A 103 13.36 14.60 -15.24
CA ALA A 103 13.70 15.89 -14.64
C ALA A 103 15.06 15.84 -13.90
N TYR A 104 15.33 14.77 -13.15
CA TYR A 104 16.63 14.52 -12.52
C TYR A 104 17.75 14.35 -13.56
N ALA A 105 17.51 13.66 -14.66
CA ALA A 105 18.49 13.51 -15.74
C ALA A 105 18.76 14.83 -16.47
N ALA A 106 17.76 15.71 -16.63
CA ALA A 106 17.94 17.05 -17.15
C ALA A 106 18.76 17.92 -16.19
N PHE A 107 18.47 17.86 -14.89
CA PHE A 107 19.21 18.57 -13.85
C PHE A 107 20.66 18.07 -13.71
N GLY A 108 20.89 16.76 -13.83
CA GLY A 108 22.23 16.17 -13.78
C GLY A 108 23.10 16.57 -14.97
N ARG A 109 22.51 16.84 -16.14
CA ARG A 109 23.22 17.37 -17.32
C ARG A 109 23.52 18.86 -17.18
N ASP A 110 22.58 19.63 -16.67
CA ASP A 110 22.73 21.06 -16.43
C ASP A 110 22.08 21.46 -15.09
N PRO A 111 22.89 21.64 -14.02
CA PRO A 111 22.39 22.07 -12.72
C PRO A 111 21.77 23.47 -12.72
N GLY A 112 22.05 24.29 -13.75
CA GLY A 112 21.48 25.61 -13.96
C GLY A 112 20.11 25.58 -14.65
N ASN A 113 19.65 24.41 -15.11
CA ASN A 113 18.36 24.27 -15.79
C ASN A 113 17.19 24.49 -14.81
N VAL A 114 16.69 25.71 -14.78
CA VAL A 114 15.60 26.14 -13.89
C VAL A 114 14.31 25.37 -14.15
N GLY A 115 14.03 25.03 -15.41
CA GLY A 115 12.85 24.24 -15.79
C GLY A 115 12.87 22.85 -15.16
N ALA A 116 14.02 22.19 -15.15
CA ALA A 116 14.18 20.88 -14.50
C ALA A 116 13.92 20.96 -12.98
N ARG A 117 14.36 22.04 -12.32
CA ARG A 117 14.10 22.25 -10.88
C ARG A 117 12.62 22.45 -10.57
N PHE A 118 11.91 23.25 -11.37
CA PHE A 118 10.46 23.42 -11.21
C PHE A 118 9.69 22.13 -11.48
N GLU A 119 10.13 21.31 -12.43
CA GLU A 119 9.50 20.01 -12.69
C GLU A 119 9.71 19.04 -11.53
N ILE A 120 10.94 18.96 -10.99
CA ILE A 120 11.23 18.19 -9.76
C ILE A 120 10.31 18.67 -8.63
N ALA A 121 10.22 19.99 -8.40
CA ALA A 121 9.36 20.56 -7.36
C ALA A 121 7.89 20.18 -7.56
N ARG A 122 7.37 20.23 -8.79
CA ARG A 122 5.98 19.86 -9.12
C ARG A 122 5.69 18.40 -8.82
N VAL A 123 6.57 17.51 -9.26
CA VAL A 123 6.38 16.08 -8.98
C VAL A 123 6.48 15.78 -7.48
N LEU A 124 7.36 16.45 -6.74
CA LEU A 124 7.44 16.30 -5.28
C LEU A 124 6.18 16.80 -4.57
N GLN A 125 5.59 17.90 -5.04
CA GLN A 125 4.33 18.41 -4.51
C GLN A 125 3.19 17.41 -4.72
N LYS A 126 3.06 16.82 -5.93
CA LYS A 126 2.07 15.78 -6.22
C LYS A 126 2.20 14.57 -5.27
N ASN A 127 3.43 14.26 -4.87
CA ASN A 127 3.75 13.17 -3.94
C ASN A 127 3.63 13.55 -2.44
N GLY A 128 3.10 14.74 -2.12
CA GLY A 128 2.89 15.20 -0.75
C GLY A 128 4.16 15.66 -0.03
N LEU A 129 5.28 15.82 -0.75
CA LEU A 129 6.55 16.29 -0.20
C LEU A 129 6.64 17.83 -0.28
N PHE A 130 5.65 18.52 0.29
CA PHE A 130 5.45 19.97 0.13
C PHE A 130 6.66 20.82 0.56
N ALA A 131 7.26 20.55 1.72
CA ALA A 131 8.41 21.32 2.20
C ALA A 131 9.62 21.25 1.25
N GLN A 132 9.86 20.07 0.65
CA GLN A 132 10.94 19.88 -0.32
C GLN A 132 10.61 20.55 -1.66
N ALA A 133 9.36 20.36 -2.13
CA ALA A 133 8.88 21.00 -3.35
C ALA A 133 9.01 22.52 -3.30
N ILE A 134 8.56 23.14 -2.20
CA ILE A 134 8.63 24.59 -2.01
C ILE A 134 10.08 25.07 -1.96
N ALA A 135 10.94 24.40 -1.19
CA ALA A 135 12.34 24.82 -1.07
C ALA A 135 13.13 24.68 -2.38
N ILE A 136 12.88 23.63 -3.17
CA ILE A 136 13.48 23.46 -4.51
C ILE A 136 12.93 24.53 -5.46
N GLY A 137 11.61 24.77 -5.42
CA GLY A 137 10.95 25.82 -6.20
C GLY A 137 11.48 27.22 -5.88
N ASP A 138 11.72 27.53 -4.60
CA ASP A 138 12.32 28.79 -4.15
C ASP A 138 13.75 28.95 -4.65
N GLY A 139 14.53 27.87 -4.60
CA GLY A 139 15.88 27.85 -5.17
C GLY A 139 15.87 28.07 -6.68
N ALA A 140 14.86 27.55 -7.38
CA ALA A 140 14.66 27.78 -8.81
C ALA A 140 14.23 29.23 -9.10
N GLU A 141 13.25 29.75 -8.38
CA GLU A 141 12.76 31.13 -8.53
C GLU A 141 13.88 32.16 -8.31
N LYS A 142 14.70 31.97 -7.27
CA LYS A 142 15.84 32.86 -6.96
C LYS A 142 16.92 32.84 -8.03
N SER A 143 17.00 31.78 -8.83
CA SER A 143 17.97 31.66 -9.93
C SER A 143 17.51 32.34 -11.23
N LEU A 144 16.24 32.77 -11.32
CA LEU A 144 15.71 33.45 -12.50
C LEU A 144 16.22 34.89 -12.59
N SER A 145 16.75 35.26 -13.76
CA SER A 145 17.13 36.64 -14.05
C SER A 145 15.90 37.52 -14.26
N THR A 146 15.92 38.72 -13.68
CA THR A 146 14.95 39.79 -13.92
C THR A 146 15.35 40.70 -15.09
N ALA A 147 16.51 40.49 -15.70
CA ALA A 147 16.95 41.26 -16.86
C ALA A 147 16.08 40.93 -18.08
N ILE A 148 15.65 41.96 -18.79
CA ILE A 148 14.88 41.83 -20.04
C ILE A 148 15.85 41.49 -21.16
N ASP A 149 15.57 40.39 -21.85
CA ASP A 149 16.30 40.02 -23.07
C ASP A 149 15.88 40.95 -24.22
N PRO A 150 16.81 41.71 -24.84
CA PRO A 150 16.49 42.65 -25.91
C PRO A 150 15.93 41.98 -27.17
N GLU A 151 16.21 40.69 -27.40
CA GLU A 151 15.70 39.98 -28.59
C GLU A 151 14.24 39.54 -28.41
N THR A 152 13.92 38.99 -27.24
CA THR A 152 12.58 38.45 -26.97
C THR A 152 11.66 39.40 -26.20
N ASN A 153 12.18 40.56 -25.78
CA ASN A 153 11.48 41.56 -24.96
C ASN A 153 10.75 40.95 -23.75
N SER A 154 11.34 39.90 -23.16
CA SER A 154 10.81 39.17 -22.01
C SER A 154 11.95 38.82 -21.07
N SER A 155 11.69 38.82 -19.76
CA SER A 155 12.66 38.29 -18.79
C SER A 155 12.52 36.77 -18.67
N THR A 156 13.55 36.09 -18.18
CA THR A 156 13.44 34.65 -17.86
C THR A 156 12.36 34.42 -16.81
N ARG A 157 12.20 35.36 -15.86
CA ARG A 157 11.14 35.32 -14.85
C ARG A 157 9.73 35.32 -15.45
N ASP A 158 9.49 36.11 -16.50
CA ASP A 158 8.19 36.17 -17.17
C ASP A 158 7.83 34.83 -17.85
N ARG A 159 8.82 34.14 -18.41
CA ARG A 159 8.62 32.82 -19.05
C ARG A 159 8.17 31.75 -18.05
N PHE A 160 8.52 31.89 -16.76
CA PHE A 160 8.15 30.97 -15.67
C PHE A 160 7.08 31.56 -14.73
N TYR A 161 6.33 32.58 -15.17
CA TYR A 161 5.33 33.24 -14.34
C TYR A 161 4.27 32.28 -13.78
N ARG A 162 3.90 31.26 -14.57
CA ARG A 162 2.91 30.25 -14.18
C ARG A 162 3.42 29.39 -13.03
N GLU A 163 4.66 28.93 -13.10
CA GLU A 163 5.34 28.12 -12.08
C GLU A 163 5.50 28.92 -10.78
N ILE A 164 5.87 30.19 -10.88
CA ILE A 164 6.00 31.09 -9.72
C ILE A 164 4.64 31.29 -9.03
N THR A 165 3.59 31.55 -9.81
CA THR A 165 2.23 31.73 -9.26
C THR A 165 1.74 30.45 -8.56
N LEU A 166 2.02 29.30 -9.15
CA LEU A 166 1.68 27.99 -8.60
C LEU A 166 2.48 27.70 -7.31
N LEU A 167 3.77 28.02 -7.28
CA LEU A 167 4.63 27.92 -6.11
C LEU A 167 4.12 28.81 -4.97
N GLN A 168 3.65 30.02 -5.27
CA GLN A 168 3.08 30.91 -4.25
C GLN A 168 1.82 30.30 -3.62
N ARG A 169 0.90 29.74 -4.43
CA ARG A 169 -0.27 29.02 -3.90
C ARG A 169 0.13 27.87 -2.99
N TRP A 170 1.16 27.11 -3.35
CA TRP A 170 1.66 26.03 -2.49
C TRP A 170 2.16 26.55 -1.15
N LYS A 171 2.84 27.69 -1.11
CA LYS A 171 3.27 28.32 0.15
C LYS A 171 2.08 28.73 1.00
N ASP A 172 1.05 29.31 0.38
CA ASP A 172 -0.14 29.79 1.09
C ASP A 172 -0.99 28.62 1.64
N ASP A 173 -1.06 27.51 0.90
CA ASP A 173 -1.83 26.31 1.28
C ASP A 173 -1.10 25.39 2.28
N THR A 174 0.21 25.55 2.46
CA THR A 174 1.04 24.62 3.24
C THR A 174 1.23 25.14 4.67
N PRO A 175 0.83 24.39 5.72
CA PRO A 175 1.04 24.83 7.10
C PRO A 175 2.53 24.86 7.47
N ASP A 176 2.96 25.92 8.17
CA ASP A 176 4.34 26.22 8.60
C ASP A 176 5.05 25.09 9.38
N ARG A 177 4.31 24.08 9.84
CA ARG A 177 4.79 22.99 10.71
C ARG A 177 5.36 21.77 9.97
N LEU A 178 5.38 21.76 8.64
CA LEU A 178 5.91 20.61 7.89
C LEU A 178 7.43 20.46 8.10
N SER A 179 7.84 19.25 8.48
CA SER A 179 9.25 18.91 8.73
C SER A 179 10.12 19.26 7.53
N LYS A 180 11.13 20.09 7.76
CA LYS A 180 12.08 20.53 6.74
C LYS A 180 13.12 19.46 6.41
N ALA A 181 13.31 18.46 7.27
CA ALA A 181 14.35 17.46 7.10
C ALA A 181 13.79 16.07 6.75
N ILE A 182 14.37 15.43 5.73
CA ILE A 182 14.03 14.07 5.31
C ILE A 182 15.27 13.19 5.35
N ALA A 183 15.18 12.03 5.99
CA ALA A 183 16.26 11.06 6.04
C ALA A 183 16.42 10.33 4.70
N CYS A 184 17.65 10.26 4.19
CA CYS A 184 17.97 9.48 3.01
C CYS A 184 17.65 7.99 3.23
N PRO A 185 16.95 7.30 2.32
CA PRO A 185 16.62 5.89 2.49
C PRO A 185 17.88 5.00 2.51
N ARG A 186 18.95 5.37 1.78
CA ARG A 186 20.21 4.62 1.69
C ARG A 186 21.11 4.80 2.91
N CYS A 187 21.52 6.04 3.22
CA CYS A 187 22.51 6.31 4.28
C CYS A 187 21.91 6.83 5.59
N LYS A 188 20.58 7.02 5.68
CA LYS A 188 19.84 7.55 6.84
C LYS A 188 20.21 8.97 7.27
N LYS A 189 21.14 9.66 6.59
CA LYS A 189 21.46 11.06 6.87
C LYS A 189 20.24 11.95 6.60
N ALA A 190 19.93 12.84 7.53
CA ALA A 190 18.90 13.86 7.35
C ALA A 190 19.37 14.92 6.34
N ASN A 191 18.56 15.19 5.32
CA ASN A 191 18.79 16.23 4.33
C ASN A 191 17.79 17.37 4.56
N GLU A 192 18.28 18.59 4.46
CA GLU A 192 17.46 19.80 4.58
C GLU A 192 16.49 19.97 3.40
N ALA A 193 15.52 20.88 3.57
CA ALA A 193 14.58 21.23 2.54
C ALA A 193 15.32 21.92 1.38
N GLY A 194 15.12 21.44 0.15
CA GLY A 194 15.77 22.01 -1.04
C GLY A 194 16.94 21.17 -1.56
N ALA A 195 17.42 20.19 -0.78
CA ALA A 195 18.48 19.29 -1.22
C ALA A 195 17.95 18.34 -2.31
N ILE A 196 18.49 18.43 -3.52
CA ILE A 196 18.13 17.56 -4.65
C ILE A 196 18.88 16.20 -4.55
N ALA A 197 20.11 16.23 -4.05
CA ALA A 197 20.96 15.06 -3.80
C ALA A 197 21.28 14.96 -2.30
N CYS A 198 21.58 13.74 -1.84
CA CYS A 198 21.85 13.53 -0.42
C CYS A 198 23.20 14.14 -0.03
N ALA A 199 23.25 14.94 1.03
CA ALA A 199 24.49 15.53 1.55
C ALA A 199 25.48 14.51 2.16
N GLY A 200 25.15 13.22 2.18
CA GLY A 200 25.99 12.16 2.75
C GLY A 200 26.55 11.24 1.68
N CYS A 201 25.67 10.62 0.90
CA CYS A 201 26.05 9.64 -0.12
C CYS A 201 25.86 10.15 -1.56
N GLU A 202 25.46 11.41 -1.75
CA GLU A 202 25.23 12.07 -3.05
C GLU A 202 24.16 11.40 -3.94
N ALA A 203 23.52 10.33 -3.45
CA ALA A 203 22.45 9.65 -4.17
C ALA A 203 21.22 10.59 -4.33
N PRO A 204 20.44 10.42 -5.42
CA PRO A 204 19.19 11.14 -5.64
C PRO A 204 18.10 10.62 -4.68
N PHE A 205 18.21 11.00 -3.41
CA PHE A 205 17.40 10.42 -2.34
C PHE A 205 15.90 10.72 -2.47
N LEU A 206 15.52 11.83 -3.11
CA LEU A 206 14.11 12.13 -3.38
C LEU A 206 13.54 11.23 -4.48
N LEU A 207 14.38 10.83 -5.45
CA LEU A 207 14.01 9.82 -6.43
C LEU A 207 13.84 8.46 -5.74
N ASP A 208 14.78 8.07 -4.90
CA ASP A 208 14.65 6.84 -4.10
C ASP A 208 13.46 6.89 -3.13
N LEU A 209 13.05 8.08 -2.67
CA LEU A 209 11.90 8.27 -1.80
C LEU A 209 10.58 8.24 -2.58
N ALA A 210 10.53 8.85 -3.75
CA ALA A 210 9.41 8.69 -4.68
C ALA A 210 9.25 7.21 -5.04
N ARG A 211 10.38 6.55 -5.35
CA ARG A 211 10.50 5.09 -5.53
C ARG A 211 10.45 4.28 -4.23
N GLY A 212 10.33 4.89 -3.07
CA GLY A 212 10.42 4.22 -1.75
C GLY A 212 9.12 4.34 -0.97
N SER A 213 8.30 5.32 -1.33
CA SER A 213 6.92 5.49 -0.91
C SER A 213 6.00 4.34 -1.35
N PHE A 214 6.53 3.37 -2.12
CA PHE A 214 5.96 2.06 -2.47
C PHE A 214 5.67 1.13 -1.26
N GLY A 215 5.39 1.68 -0.08
CA GLY A 215 5.00 0.94 1.12
C GLY A 215 3.63 0.25 1.02
N THR A 216 2.92 0.40 -0.09
CA THR A 216 1.60 -0.19 -0.36
C THR A 216 1.67 -1.70 -0.63
N GLU A 217 2.72 -2.22 -1.29
CA GLU A 217 2.95 -3.68 -1.37
C GLU A 217 3.04 -4.31 0.03
N ARG A 218 3.67 -3.58 0.97
CA ARG A 218 3.75 -4.03 2.37
C ARG A 218 2.38 -4.01 3.05
N ILE A 219 1.52 -3.06 2.72
CA ILE A 219 0.18 -2.97 3.31
C ILE A 219 -0.69 -4.11 2.78
N THR A 220 -0.79 -4.32 1.47
CA THR A 220 -1.61 -5.41 0.91
C THR A 220 -1.10 -6.78 1.34
N GLY A 221 0.22 -7.00 1.29
CA GLY A 221 0.82 -8.24 1.78
C GLY A 221 0.51 -8.49 3.26
N ARG A 222 0.53 -7.45 4.10
CA ARG A 222 0.15 -7.56 5.53
C ARG A 222 -1.33 -7.86 5.71
N LEU A 223 -2.23 -7.25 4.93
CA LEU A 223 -3.67 -7.56 4.98
C LEU A 223 -3.95 -9.01 4.59
N VAL A 224 -3.32 -9.51 3.53
CA VAL A 224 -3.47 -10.91 3.08
C VAL A 224 -2.94 -11.87 4.15
N ILE A 225 -1.79 -11.59 4.75
CA ILE A 225 -1.24 -12.39 5.86
C ILE A 225 -2.19 -12.34 7.07
N ALA A 226 -2.74 -11.17 7.41
CA ALA A 226 -3.69 -11.04 8.51
C ALA A 226 -4.95 -11.88 8.27
N TRP A 227 -5.47 -11.88 7.04
CA TRP A 227 -6.60 -12.74 6.65
C TRP A 227 -6.24 -14.23 6.79
N VAL A 228 -5.06 -14.66 6.32
CA VAL A 228 -4.59 -16.04 6.48
C VAL A 228 -4.50 -16.43 7.95
N VAL A 229 -3.97 -15.55 8.81
CA VAL A 229 -3.92 -15.78 10.26
C VAL A 229 -5.31 -15.99 10.84
N ILE A 230 -6.29 -15.14 10.47
CA ILE A 230 -7.68 -15.30 10.92
C ILE A 230 -8.25 -16.65 10.46
N CYS A 231 -8.07 -17.03 9.20
CA CYS A 231 -8.52 -18.32 8.69
C CYS A 231 -7.87 -19.51 9.40
N LEU A 232 -6.57 -19.44 9.68
CA LEU A 232 -5.86 -20.46 10.47
C LEU A 232 -6.35 -20.54 11.91
N MET A 233 -6.73 -19.42 12.52
CA MET A 233 -7.38 -19.43 13.84
C MET A 233 -8.73 -20.15 13.79
N VAL A 234 -9.55 -19.90 12.76
CA VAL A 234 -10.83 -20.58 12.57
C VAL A 234 -10.64 -22.09 12.39
N LEU A 235 -9.65 -22.50 11.59
CA LEU A 235 -9.30 -23.90 11.40
C LEU A 235 -8.82 -24.56 12.70
N SER A 236 -7.94 -23.87 13.44
CA SER A 236 -7.40 -24.34 14.72
C SER A 236 -8.50 -24.50 15.78
N PHE A 237 -9.40 -23.52 15.85
CA PHE A 237 -10.57 -23.56 16.73
C PHE A 237 -11.44 -24.77 16.40
N SER A 238 -11.76 -24.97 15.12
CA SER A 238 -12.60 -26.06 14.66
C SER A 238 -11.99 -27.41 15.00
N PHE A 239 -10.70 -27.58 14.74
CA PHE A 239 -9.96 -28.79 15.07
C PHE A 239 -9.93 -29.08 16.58
N ALA A 240 -9.69 -28.07 17.41
CA ALA A 240 -9.71 -28.21 18.87
C ALA A 240 -11.10 -28.60 19.38
N ALA A 241 -12.16 -28.00 18.83
CA ALA A 241 -13.54 -28.30 19.20
C ALA A 241 -13.97 -29.73 18.82
N PHE A 242 -13.40 -30.31 17.77
CA PHE A 242 -13.63 -31.70 17.38
C PHE A 242 -12.88 -32.71 18.27
N THR A 243 -11.64 -32.40 18.62
CA THR A 243 -10.71 -33.38 19.21
C THR A 243 -10.67 -33.34 20.74
N MET A 244 -10.94 -32.19 21.34
CA MET A 244 -10.78 -31.96 22.77
C MET A 244 -12.13 -31.70 23.45
N LYS A 245 -12.24 -32.05 24.74
CA LYS A 245 -13.41 -31.77 25.57
C LYS A 245 -12.99 -31.14 26.90
N GLY A 246 -13.92 -30.43 27.55
CA GLY A 246 -13.71 -29.86 28.88
C GLY A 246 -12.59 -28.81 28.92
N VAL A 247 -11.75 -28.86 29.97
CA VAL A 247 -10.71 -27.85 30.22
C VAL A 247 -9.68 -27.76 29.09
N ALA A 248 -9.34 -28.89 28.46
CA ALA A 248 -8.39 -28.93 27.34
C ALA A 248 -8.89 -28.10 26.13
N MET A 249 -10.19 -28.18 25.81
CA MET A 249 -10.79 -27.37 24.74
C MET A 249 -10.71 -25.88 25.07
N THR A 250 -11.05 -25.49 26.30
CA THR A 250 -10.98 -24.08 26.72
C THR A 250 -9.55 -23.53 26.65
N ALA A 251 -8.56 -24.32 27.07
CA ALA A 251 -7.15 -23.94 26.99
C ALA A 251 -6.67 -23.79 25.55
N ALA A 252 -7.05 -24.72 24.64
CA ALA A 252 -6.70 -24.66 23.23
C ALA A 252 -7.29 -23.42 22.53
N ILE A 253 -8.55 -23.06 22.85
CA ILE A 253 -9.20 -21.86 22.33
C ILE A 253 -8.46 -20.59 22.78
N LEU A 254 -8.15 -20.48 24.08
CA LEU A 254 -7.42 -19.33 24.61
C LEU A 254 -6.03 -19.21 23.99
N LEU A 255 -5.33 -20.34 23.81
CA LEU A 255 -4.01 -20.36 23.19
C LEU A 255 -4.07 -19.93 21.71
N SER A 256 -5.08 -20.40 20.96
CA SER A 256 -5.30 -20.01 19.57
C SER A 256 -5.58 -18.51 19.46
N LEU A 257 -6.47 -17.97 20.31
CA LEU A 257 -6.74 -16.53 20.37
C LEU A 257 -5.49 -15.70 20.70
N ALA A 258 -4.72 -16.11 21.70
CA ALA A 258 -3.49 -15.42 22.09
C ALA A 258 -2.45 -15.44 20.97
N SER A 259 -2.22 -16.60 20.35
CA SER A 259 -1.27 -16.75 19.23
C SER A 259 -1.68 -15.94 18.01
N GLY A 260 -2.97 -15.91 17.67
CA GLY A 260 -3.51 -15.14 16.57
C GLY A 260 -3.43 -13.64 16.80
N GLY A 261 -3.77 -13.18 18.02
CA GLY A 261 -3.60 -11.78 18.42
C GLY A 261 -2.14 -11.33 18.36
N LEU A 262 -1.20 -12.17 18.82
CA LEU A 262 0.24 -11.90 18.71
C LEU A 262 0.72 -11.86 17.26
N ALA A 263 0.26 -12.79 16.41
CA ALA A 263 0.59 -12.83 14.99
C ALA A 263 0.07 -11.57 14.28
N LEU A 264 -1.18 -11.17 14.51
CA LEU A 264 -1.76 -9.93 13.98
C LEU A 264 -0.98 -8.72 14.48
N ALA A 265 -0.69 -8.64 15.77
CA ALA A 265 0.12 -7.55 16.33
C ALA A 265 1.50 -7.49 15.67
N ALA A 266 2.16 -8.63 15.42
CA ALA A 266 3.44 -8.69 14.74
C ALA A 266 3.36 -8.22 13.28
N VAL A 267 2.30 -8.61 12.55
CA VAL A 267 2.03 -8.17 11.18
C VAL A 267 1.90 -6.63 11.10
N PHE A 268 1.28 -6.01 12.11
CA PHE A 268 0.99 -4.58 12.12
C PHE A 268 2.00 -3.70 12.90
N ARG A 269 2.93 -4.28 13.68
CA ARG A 269 3.90 -3.56 14.53
C ARG A 269 4.80 -2.55 13.78
N GLY A 270 4.88 -2.66 12.46
CA GLY A 270 5.66 -1.78 11.60
C GLY A 270 4.90 -0.57 11.02
N ILE A 271 3.62 -0.37 11.34
CA ILE A 271 2.88 0.84 10.94
C ILE A 271 3.09 1.90 12.02
N LYS A 272 4.13 2.73 11.84
CA LYS A 272 4.14 4.01 12.57
C LYS A 272 3.11 4.89 11.86
N ALA A 273 2.10 5.35 12.59
CA ALA A 273 1.21 6.40 12.09
C ALA A 273 2.10 7.59 11.72
N VAL A 274 2.17 7.89 10.43
CA VAL A 274 2.81 9.09 9.89
C VAL A 274 1.81 10.23 10.00
#